data_AF-A0A158ADJ5-F1
#
_entry.id   AF-A0A158ADJ5-F1
#
_cell.length_a   1.000
_cell.length_b   1.000
_cell.length_c   1.000
_cell.angle_alpha   90.00
_cell.angle_beta   90.00
_cell.angle_gamma   90.00
#
_symmetry.space_group_name_H-M   'P 1'
#
loop_
_entity.id
_entity.type
_entity.pdbx_description
1 polymer ?
#
loop_
_entity_poly.entity_id
_entity_poly.type
_entity_poly.pdbx_seq_one_letter_code
_entity_poly.pdbx_strand_id
1 'polypeptide(L)' 'MTAENNRTEEARAMERIVNATRQVQSAFLALQKHFPPEGDSRPSQIALQTFDAALQELEDAQAAFDTMLNDLFDGNR' A
#
# COMPACT_ATOMS: atom_id res chain seq x y z
N MET A 1 6.30 -26.05 -3.00
CA MET A 1 7.33 -25.20 -3.66
C MET A 1 8.72 -25.42 -3.01
N THR A 2 9.84 -24.92 -3.55
CA THR A 2 11.15 -25.00 -2.85
C THR A 2 11.32 -23.85 -1.86
N ALA A 3 12.09 -24.05 -0.78
CA ALA A 3 12.25 -23.05 0.29
C ALA A 3 12.82 -21.69 -0.20
N GLU A 4 13.64 -21.69 -1.26
CA GLU A 4 14.14 -20.45 -1.89
C GLU A 4 13.05 -19.69 -2.64
N ASN A 5 12.09 -20.39 -3.24
CA ASN A 5 10.98 -19.76 -3.95
C ASN A 5 10.05 -19.05 -2.97
N ASN A 6 9.78 -19.67 -1.82
CA ASN A 6 8.95 -19.08 -0.75
C ASN A 6 9.57 -17.80 -0.18
N ARG A 7 10.89 -17.80 0.09
CA ARG A 7 11.61 -16.58 0.55
C ARG A 7 11.59 -15.46 -0.49
N THR A 8 11.63 -15.82 -1.77
CA THR A 8 11.56 -14.83 -2.87
C THR A 8 10.17 -14.21 -2.95
N GLU A 9 9.12 -15.00 -2.76
CA GLU A 9 7.73 -14.53 -2.72
C GLU A 9 7.46 -13.62 -1.50
N GLU A 10 7.96 -14.01 -0.32
CA GLU A 10 7.90 -13.18 0.89
C GLU A 10 8.59 -11.82 0.70
N ALA A 11 9.80 -11.82 0.13
CA ALA A 11 10.54 -10.60 -0.13
C ALA A 11 9.79 -9.66 -1.08
N ARG A 12 9.15 -10.20 -2.13
CA ARG A 12 8.33 -9.42 -3.07
C ARG A 12 7.07 -8.87 -2.41
N ALA A 13 6.42 -9.64 -1.55
CA ALA A 13 5.23 -9.18 -0.82
C ALA A 13 5.59 -8.02 0.13
N MET A 14 6.72 -8.12 0.84
CA MET A 14 7.24 -7.04 1.67
C MET A 14 7.61 -5.80 0.84
N GLU A 15 8.23 -5.97 -0.32
CA GLU A 15 8.54 -4.86 -1.23
C GLU A 15 7.26 -4.15 -1.71
N ARG A 16 6.20 -4.91 -2.02
CA ARG A 16 4.90 -4.34 -2.38
C ARG A 16 4.32 -3.46 -1.27
N ILE A 17 4.34 -3.93 -0.02
CA ILE A 17 3.87 -3.14 1.14
C ILE A 17 4.66 -1.84 1.29
N VAL A 18 5.99 -1.90 1.17
CA VAL A 18 6.85 -0.72 1.26
C VAL A 18 6.51 0.28 0.15
N ASN A 19 6.32 -0.20 -1.08
CA ASN A 19 5.96 0.65 -2.21
C ASN A 19 4.57 1.27 -2.04
N ALA A 20 3.57 0.52 -1.61
CA ALA A 20 2.23 1.04 -1.32
C ALA A 20 2.26 2.10 -0.21
N THR A 21 3.03 1.87 0.87
CA THR A 21 3.21 2.84 1.95
C THR A 21 3.84 4.16 1.44
N ARG A 22 4.83 4.07 0.55
CA ARG A 22 5.43 5.26 -0.10
C ARG A 22 4.42 6.00 -0.97
N GLN A 23 3.55 5.29 -1.68
CA GLN A 23 2.50 5.90 -2.50
C GLN A 23 1.49 6.67 -1.62
N VAL A 24 1.05 6.07 -0.50
CA VAL A 24 0.17 6.74 0.48
C VAL A 24 0.82 8.02 1.00
N GLN A 25 2.10 7.96 1.40
CA GLN A 25 2.84 9.14 1.86
C GLN A 25 2.89 10.23 0.78
N SER A 26 3.21 9.86 -0.47
CA SER A 26 3.29 10.80 -1.59
C SER A 26 1.94 11.45 -1.88
N ALA A 27 0.86 10.66 -1.92
CA ALA A 27 -0.49 11.16 -2.16
C ALA A 27 -0.97 12.08 -1.02
N PHE A 28 -0.63 11.75 0.23
CA PHE A 28 -0.93 12.60 1.39
C PHE A 28 -0.20 13.95 1.34
N LEU A 29 1.09 13.96 0.96
CA LEU A 29 1.84 15.20 0.79
C LEU A 29 1.28 16.05 -0.36
N ALA A 30 0.82 15.42 -1.45
CA ALA A 30 0.16 16.12 -2.54
C ALA A 30 -1.16 16.74 -2.09
N LEU A 31 -1.96 16.01 -1.29
CA LEU A 31 -3.16 16.55 -0.66
C LEU A 31 -2.85 17.79 0.16
N GLN A 32 -1.86 17.73 1.07
CA GLN A 32 -1.48 18.86 1.91
C GLN A 32 -1.07 20.10 1.11
N LYS A 33 -0.36 19.95 -0.01
CA LYS A 33 0.00 21.09 -0.88
C LYS A 33 -1.21 21.81 -1.46
N HIS A 34 -2.35 21.13 -1.57
CA HIS A 34 -3.62 21.71 -2.03
C HIS A 34 -4.50 22.27 -0.90
N PHE A 35 -4.03 22.21 0.36
CA PHE A 35 -4.62 22.89 1.51
C PHE A 35 -3.72 24.06 1.95
N PRO A 36 -3.86 25.29 1.39
CA PRO A 36 -3.16 26.44 1.92
C PRO A 36 -3.74 26.83 3.29
N PRO A 37 -2.92 27.40 4.19
CA PRO A 37 -3.32 27.77 5.56
C PRO A 37 -4.42 28.85 5.63
N GLU A 38 -4.72 29.54 4.53
CA GLU A 38 -5.62 30.71 4.51
C GLU A 38 -7.02 30.46 3.90
N GLY A 39 -7.42 29.19 3.73
CA GLY A 39 -8.84 28.84 3.64
C GLY A 39 -9.58 29.32 2.39
N ASP A 40 -9.53 28.51 1.33
CA ASP A 40 -10.70 28.20 0.48
C ASP A 40 -10.42 27.13 -0.59
N SER A 41 -9.18 26.62 -0.66
CA SER A 41 -8.84 25.57 -1.62
C SER A 41 -9.37 24.23 -1.14
N ARG A 42 -10.52 23.82 -1.68
CA ARG A 42 -10.94 22.42 -1.58
C ARG A 42 -9.85 21.56 -2.22
N PRO A 43 -9.44 20.44 -1.59
CA PRO A 43 -8.52 19.50 -2.23
C PRO A 43 -9.12 19.11 -3.57
N SER A 44 -8.27 19.01 -4.61
CA SER A 44 -8.76 18.57 -5.90
C SER A 44 -9.38 17.18 -5.73
N GLN A 45 -10.56 16.96 -6.29
CA GLN A 45 -11.23 15.66 -6.24
C GLN A 45 -10.30 14.53 -6.72
N ILE A 46 -9.43 14.85 -7.68
CA ILE A 46 -8.37 13.97 -8.20
C ILE A 46 -7.35 13.60 -7.11
N ALA A 47 -6.90 14.55 -6.29
CA ALA A 47 -5.95 14.27 -5.21
C ALA A 47 -6.56 13.38 -4.12
N LEU A 48 -7.84 13.58 -3.80
CA LEU A 48 -8.57 12.70 -2.87
C LEU A 48 -8.68 11.28 -3.43
N GLN A 49 -9.11 11.13 -4.69
CA GLN A 49 -9.18 9.83 -5.36
C GLN A 49 -7.82 9.13 -5.43
N THR A 50 -6.74 9.89 -5.65
CA THR A 50 -5.37 9.34 -5.68
C THR A 50 -4.94 8.84 -4.32
N PHE A 51 -5.31 9.56 -3.25
CA PHE A 51 -5.03 9.14 -1.88
C PHE A 51 -5.84 7.91 -1.49
N ASP A 52 -7.14 7.87 -1.80
CA ASP A 52 -7.99 6.71 -1.55
C ASP A 52 -7.47 5.47 -2.28
N ALA A 53 -7.07 5.60 -3.55
CA ALA A 53 -6.50 4.50 -4.32
C ALA A 53 -5.17 4.00 -3.71
N ALA A 54 -4.33 4.90 -3.19
CA ALA A 54 -3.09 4.51 -2.53
C ALA A 54 -3.35 3.77 -1.20
N LEU A 55 -4.37 4.19 -0.44
CA LEU A 55 -4.80 3.48 0.77
C LEU A 55 -5.33 2.09 0.44
N GLN A 56 -6.14 1.96 -0.60
CA GLN A 56 -6.64 0.66 -1.06
C GLN A 56 -5.51 -0.28 -1.47
N GLU A 57 -4.52 0.20 -2.23
CA GLU A 57 -3.38 -0.63 -2.63
C GLU A 57 -2.55 -1.09 -1.41
N LEU A 58 -2.44 -0.26 -0.36
CA LEU A 58 -1.78 -0.66 0.88
C LEU A 58 -2.55 -1.76 1.60
N GLU A 59 -3.87 -1.63 1.69
CA GLU A 59 -4.74 -2.65 2.28
C GLU A 59 -4.66 -3.97 1.49
N ASP A 60 -4.74 -3.90 0.17
CA ASP A 60 -4.64 -5.07 -0.72
C ASP A 60 -3.26 -5.75 -0.60
N ALA A 61 -2.18 -4.97 -0.47
CA ALA A 61 -0.83 -5.50 -0.28
C ALA A 61 -0.68 -6.19 1.08
N GLN A 62 -1.26 -5.63 2.15
CA GLN A 62 -1.27 -6.22 3.48
C GLN A 62 -2.12 -7.50 3.52
N ALA A 63 -3.33 -7.48 2.98
CA ALA A 63 -4.21 -8.65 2.92
C ALA A 63 -3.60 -9.82 2.13
N ALA A 64 -2.91 -9.51 1.01
CA ALA A 64 -2.19 -10.51 0.23
C ALA A 64 -1.03 -11.12 1.02
N PHE A 65 -0.29 -10.30 1.78
CA PHE A 65 0.79 -10.77 2.64
C PHE A 65 0.26 -11.63 3.80
N ASP A 66 -0.83 -11.22 4.44
CA ASP A 66 -1.46 -12.00 5.52
C ASP A 66 -1.98 -13.36 5.02
N THR A 67 -2.62 -13.38 3.84
CA THR A 67 -3.01 -14.63 3.18
C THR A 67 -1.78 -15.50 2.90
N MET A 68 -0.71 -14.90 2.41
CA MET A 68 0.54 -15.60 2.14
C MET A 68 1.17 -16.19 3.42
N LEU A 69 1.10 -15.50 4.55
CA LEU A 69 1.56 -16.02 5.84
C LEU A 69 0.67 -17.14 6.38
N ASN A 70 -0.65 -17.01 6.26
CA ASN A 70 -1.59 -18.04 6.69
C ASN A 70 -1.37 -19.34 5.90
N ASP A 71 -1.22 -19.26 4.58
CA ASP A 71 -0.90 -20.42 3.74
C ASP A 71 0.43 -21.10 4.15
N LEU A 72 1.42 -20.30 4.58
CA LEU A 72 2.70 -20.80 5.06
C LEU A 72 2.56 -21.52 6.41
N PHE A 73 1.75 -20.97 7.33
CA PHE A 73 1.55 -21.54 8.66
C PHE A 73 0.64 -22.77 8.66
N ASP A 74 -0.34 -22.82 7.76
CA ASP A 74 -1.25 -23.97 7.61
C ASP A 74 -0.58 -25.18 6.93
N GLY A 75 0.66 -25.02 6.43
CA GLY A 75 1.36 -26.08 5.71
C GLY A 75 0.75 -26.41 4.35
N ASN A 76 -0.10 -25.53 3.81
CA ASN A 76 -0.76 -25.68 2.51
C ASN A 76 0.17 -25.33 1.32
N ARG A 77 1.50 -25.32 1.51
CA ARG A 77 2.52 -24.91 0.51
C ARG A 77 3.74 -25.82 0.41
#